data_AF-A0A920K6H7-F1
#
_entry.id   AF-A0A920K6H7-F1
#
_cell.length_a   1.000
_cell.length_b   1.000
_cell.length_c   1.000
_cell.angle_alpha   90.00
_cell.angle_beta   90.00
_cell.angle_gamma   90.00
#
_symmetry.space_group_name_H-M   'P 1'
#
loop_
_entity.id
_entity.type
_entity.pdbx_description
1 polymer ?
#
loop_
_entity_poly.entity_id
_entity_poly.type
_entity_poly.pdbx_seq_one_letter_code
_entity_poly.pdbx_strand_id
1 'polypeptide(L)'
;MYRLTDALLFPSPEQASDEGIVAVGETLKPERVMLAYRKGFSWFESDDFLLWWSPDPRMVLFPDQVKISKSMRAVLRKKQFEVTFQ
;
A
#
# COMPACT_ATOMS: atom_id res chain seq x y z
N MET A 1 15.96 -3.59 -10.73
CA MET A 1 15.08 -4.29 -9.76
C MET A 1 15.95 -5.05 -8.76
N TYR A 2 15.74 -4.84 -7.47
CA TYR A 2 16.54 -5.48 -6.40
C TYR A 2 15.91 -6.79 -5.93
N ARG A 3 16.71 -7.79 -5.54
CA ARG A 3 16.21 -8.98 -4.84
C ARG A 3 16.48 -8.84 -3.35
N LEU A 4 15.44 -8.92 -2.53
CA LEU A 4 15.57 -8.87 -1.09
C LEU A 4 16.05 -10.23 -0.57
N THR A 5 17.04 -10.22 0.31
CA THR A 5 17.47 -11.39 1.09
C THR A 5 16.72 -11.42 2.42
N ASP A 6 17.11 -12.28 3.37
CA ASP A 6 16.58 -12.27 4.74
C ASP A 6 16.95 -11.02 5.56
N ALA A 7 17.96 -10.27 5.13
CA ALA A 7 18.34 -9.01 5.80
C ALA A 7 17.18 -8.01 5.78
N LEU A 8 16.97 -7.32 6.90
CA LEU A 8 15.89 -6.34 7.05
C LEU A 8 16.27 -4.98 6.43
N LEU A 9 16.47 -4.97 5.12
CA LEU A 9 16.91 -3.81 4.36
C LEU A 9 16.04 -3.63 3.10
N PHE A 10 15.78 -2.37 2.77
CA PHE A 10 15.18 -1.98 1.51
C PHE A 10 16.10 -0.98 0.79
N PRO A 11 16.20 -1.07 -0.55
CA PRO A 11 16.75 0.00 -1.40
C PRO A 11 16.03 1.34 -1.17
N SER A 12 16.55 2.41 -1.75
CA SER A 12 15.86 3.70 -1.65
C SER A 12 14.63 3.73 -2.58
N PRO A 13 13.52 4.36 -2.18
CA PRO A 13 12.31 4.46 -3.00
C PRO A 13 12.55 5.14 -4.36
N GLU A 14 13.51 6.05 -4.43
CA GLU A 14 13.92 6.79 -5.64
C GLU A 14 14.56 5.88 -6.70
N GLN A 15 14.84 4.62 -6.35
CA GLN A 15 15.39 3.60 -7.26
C GLN A 15 14.31 2.69 -7.84
N ALA A 16 13.03 3.06 -7.69
CA ALA A 16 11.92 2.38 -8.33
C ALA A 16 12.04 2.40 -9.86
N SER A 17 11.50 1.38 -10.54
CA SER A 17 11.29 1.42 -11.99
C SER A 17 10.22 2.44 -12.37
N ASP A 18 10.02 2.68 -13.66
CA ASP A 18 8.99 3.60 -14.18
C ASP A 18 7.57 3.15 -13.78
N GLU A 19 7.37 1.85 -13.58
CA GLU A 19 6.12 1.28 -13.07
C GLU A 19 6.00 1.41 -11.53
N GLY A 20 7.08 1.81 -10.85
CA GLY A 20 7.14 1.94 -9.40
C GLY A 20 7.70 0.72 -8.68
N ILE A 21 8.29 -0.27 -9.37
CA ILE A 21 8.79 -1.50 -8.72
C ILE A 21 10.22 -1.30 -8.22
N VAL A 22 10.46 -1.55 -6.93
CA VAL A 22 11.76 -1.33 -6.28
C VAL A 22 12.47 -2.67 -6.08
N ALA A 23 11.77 -3.66 -5.52
CA ALA A 23 12.36 -4.93 -5.17
C ALA A 23 11.40 -6.11 -5.31
N VAL A 24 11.97 -7.31 -5.37
CA VAL A 24 11.27 -8.60 -5.33
C VAL A 24 11.75 -9.39 -4.12
N GLY A 25 10.87 -10.10 -3.44
CA GLY A 25 11.19 -10.94 -2.29
C GLY A 25 10.22 -12.10 -2.10
N GLU A 26 10.48 -12.95 -1.11
CA GLU A 26 9.78 -14.24 -0.97
C GLU A 26 8.96 -14.35 0.32
N THR A 27 9.09 -13.42 1.28
CA THR A 27 8.37 -13.51 2.57
C THR A 27 7.81 -12.17 3.08
N LEU A 28 6.65 -12.26 3.75
CA LEU A 28 5.96 -11.15 4.46
C LEU A 28 6.18 -11.22 5.97
N LYS A 29 7.44 -11.24 6.41
CA LYS A 29 7.75 -11.17 7.85
C LYS A 29 7.22 -9.84 8.44
N PRO A 30 6.57 -9.83 9.62
CA PRO A 30 5.97 -8.62 10.18
C PRO A 30 6.93 -7.43 10.28
N GLU A 31 8.19 -7.67 10.64
CA GLU A 31 9.22 -6.64 10.76
C GLU A 31 9.53 -5.99 9.40
N ARG A 32 9.49 -6.79 8.32
CA ARG A 32 9.71 -6.32 6.94
C ARG A 32 8.56 -5.47 6.46
N VAL A 33 7.33 -5.91 6.69
CA VAL A 33 6.13 -5.14 6.35
C VAL A 33 6.16 -3.81 7.09
N MET A 34 6.46 -3.83 8.39
CA MET A 34 6.58 -2.60 9.18
C MET A 34 7.68 -1.67 8.66
N LEU A 35 8.86 -2.19 8.31
CA LEU A 35 9.93 -1.40 7.69
C LEU A 35 9.48 -0.80 6.34
N ALA A 36 8.80 -1.59 5.53
CA ALA A 36 8.29 -1.19 4.22
C ALA A 36 7.35 0.01 4.33
N TYR A 37 6.33 -0.06 5.20
CA TYR A 37 5.40 1.06 5.41
C TYR A 37 6.10 2.33 5.92
N ARG A 38 7.08 2.20 6.82
CA ARG A 38 7.87 3.36 7.28
C ARG A 38 8.68 4.01 6.16
N LYS A 39 9.11 3.23 5.17
CA LYS A 39 9.85 3.71 4.00
C LYS A 39 8.97 4.07 2.82
N GLY A 40 7.65 3.96 2.94
CA GLY A 40 6.72 4.26 1.85
C GLY A 40 6.65 3.17 0.79
N PHE A 41 6.93 1.91 1.11
CA PHE A 41 6.70 0.80 0.18
C PHE A 41 5.32 0.15 0.41
N SER A 42 4.64 -0.18 -0.68
CA SER A 42 3.53 -1.13 -0.70
C SER A 42 4.02 -2.47 -1.23
N TRP A 43 3.25 -3.55 -1.05
CA TRP A 43 3.57 -4.84 -1.64
C TRP A 43 2.37 -5.45 -2.36
N PHE A 44 2.66 -6.26 -3.37
CA PHE A 44 1.68 -7.06 -4.11
C PHE A 44 2.27 -8.45 -4.34
N GLU A 45 1.45 -9.48 -4.15
CA GLU A 45 1.83 -10.86 -4.44
C GLU A 45 1.56 -11.16 -5.92
N SER A 46 2.60 -11.54 -6.65
CA SER A 46 2.51 -11.90 -8.07
C SER A 46 3.04 -13.33 -8.24
N ASP A 47 2.13 -14.26 -8.54
CA ASP A 47 2.35 -15.69 -8.80
C ASP A 47 3.29 -16.39 -7.78
N ASP A 48 4.61 -16.18 -7.90
CA ASP A 48 5.66 -16.83 -7.10
C ASP A 48 6.49 -15.87 -6.22
N PHE A 49 6.25 -14.55 -6.29
CA PHE A 49 7.05 -13.55 -5.58
C PHE A 49 6.24 -12.36 -5.06
N LEU A 50 6.77 -11.74 -4.00
CA LEU A 50 6.30 -10.46 -3.49
C LEU A 50 7.04 -9.33 -4.18
N LEU A 51 6.31 -8.46 -4.86
CA LEU A 51 6.81 -7.23 -5.45
C LEU A 51 6.61 -6.08 -4.47
N TRP A 52 7.65 -5.26 -4.30
CA TRP A 52 7.66 -4.09 -3.44
C TRP A 52 7.65 -2.83 -4.30
N TRP A 53 6.65 -1.99 -4.09
CA TRP A 53 6.31 -0.85 -4.93
C TRP A 53 6.49 0.48 -4.19
N SER A 54 7.02 1.47 -4.89
CA SER A 54 6.99 2.88 -4.52
C SER A 54 6.69 3.71 -5.77
N PRO A 55 5.42 3.81 -6.19
CA PRO A 55 5.05 4.56 -7.37
C PRO A 55 5.24 6.07 -7.15
N ASP A 56 5.68 6.76 -8.19
CA ASP A 56 5.72 8.21 -8.30
C ASP A 56 5.04 8.65 -9.61
N PRO A 57 3.88 9.33 -9.56
CA PRO A 57 3.21 9.87 -8.39
C PRO A 57 2.46 8.81 -7.56
N ARG A 58 2.36 9.04 -6.25
CA ARG A 58 1.59 8.18 -5.33
C ARG A 58 0.15 8.67 -5.15
N MET A 59 -0.80 7.75 -5.25
CA MET A 59 -2.20 8.03 -4.93
C MET A 59 -2.38 8.23 -3.42
N VAL A 60 -2.97 9.37 -3.04
CA VAL A 60 -3.38 9.70 -1.68
C VAL A 60 -4.82 10.20 -1.69
N LEU A 61 -5.56 9.93 -0.62
CA LEU A 61 -6.91 10.44 -0.40
C LEU A 61 -6.93 11.24 0.90
N PHE A 62 -7.05 12.56 0.78
CA PHE A 62 -7.21 13.42 1.95
C PHE A 62 -8.61 13.23 2.54
N PRO A 63 -8.76 12.96 3.85
CA PRO A 63 -10.07 12.67 4.45
C PRO A 63 -11.12 13.77 4.25
N ASP A 64 -10.70 15.03 4.24
CA ASP A 64 -11.54 16.21 4.00
C ASP A 64 -11.94 16.40 2.52
N GLN A 65 -11.24 15.74 1.60
CA GLN A 65 -11.51 15.79 0.16
C GLN A 65 -12.36 14.62 -0.33
N VAL A 66 -12.83 13.75 0.56
CA VAL A 66 -13.68 12.61 0.21
C VAL A 66 -15.00 13.10 -0.42
N LYS A 67 -15.18 12.82 -1.71
CA LYS A 67 -16.40 13.17 -2.44
C LYS A 67 -17.52 12.17 -2.16
N ILE A 68 -18.43 12.52 -1.26
CA ILE A 68 -19.67 11.74 -1.05
C ILE A 68 -20.69 12.10 -2.14
N SER A 69 -21.21 11.12 -2.87
CA SER A 69 -22.24 11.35 -3.89
C SER A 69 -23.61 11.66 -3.26
N LYS A 70 -24.55 12.23 -4.04
CA LYS A 70 -25.91 12.51 -3.57
C LYS A 70 -26.66 11.23 -3.15
N SER A 71 -26.51 10.15 -3.93
CA SER A 71 -27.10 8.85 -3.62
C SER A 71 -26.50 8.24 -2.36
N MET A 72 -25.17 8.32 -2.19
CA MET A 72 -24.50 7.82 -0.99
C MET A 72 -24.94 8.59 0.26
N ARG A 73 -25.09 9.93 0.18
CA ARG A 73 -25.67 10.72 1.29
C ARG A 73 -27.07 10.23 1.68
N ALA A 74 -27.89 9.81 0.73
CA ALA A 74 -29.21 9.26 1.04
C ALA A 74 -29.13 7.92 1.75
N VAL A 75 -28.19 7.04 1.36
CA VAL A 75 -27.92 5.77 2.03
C VAL A 75 -27.48 6.00 3.48
N LEU A 76 -26.48 6.87 3.69
CA LEU A 76 -25.95 7.18 5.02
C LEU A 76 -27.03 7.72 5.97
N ARG A 77 -27.94 8.59 5.48
CA ARG A 77 -29.05 9.14 6.29
C ARG A 77 -30.03 8.07 6.77
N LYS A 78 -30.18 6.96 6.04
CA LYS A 78 -31.08 5.87 6.44
C LYS A 78 -30.54 5.04 7.61
N LYS A 79 -29.25 5.22 7.98
CA LYS A 79 -28.60 4.53 9.11
C LYS A 79 -28.85 3.01 9.13
N GLN A 80 -28.79 2.38 7.95
CA GLN A 80 -29.06 0.94 7.79
C GLN A 80 -27.88 0.05 8.19
N PHE A 81 -26.70 0.64 8.38
CA PHE A 81 -25.47 -0.06 8.69
C PHE A 81 -24.92 0.41 10.02
N GLU A 82 -24.41 -0.54 10.80
CA GLU A 82 -23.58 -0.29 11.98
C GLU A 82 -22.12 -0.54 11.60
N VAL A 83 -21.23 0.36 12.02
CA VAL A 83 -19.79 0.27 11.75
C VAL A 83 -19.08 0.11 13.07
N THR A 84 -18.38 -1.01 13.24
CA THR A 84 -17.54 -1.32 14.40
C THR A 84 -16.09 -1.52 13.96
N PHE A 85 -15.16 -1.28 14.88
CA PHE A 85 -13.74 -1.58 14.70
C PHE A 85 -13.36 -2.65 15.74
N GLN A 86 -12.44 -3.54 15.36
CA GLN A 86 -11.92 -4.60 16.23
C GLN A 86 -10.61 -4.16 16.89
#